data_AF-A0A2I0JIZ1-F1
#
_entry.id   AF-A0A2I0JIZ1-F1
#
_cell.length_a   1.000
_cell.length_b   1.000
_cell.length_c   1.000
_cell.angle_alpha   90.00
_cell.angle_beta   90.00
_cell.angle_gamma   90.00
#
_symmetry.space_group_name_H-M   'P 1'
#
loop_
_entity.id
_entity.type
_entity.pdbx_description
1 polymer ?
#
loop_
_entity_poly.entity_id
_entity_poly.type
_entity_poly.pdbx_seq_one_letter_code
_entity_poly.pdbx_strand_id
1 'polypeptide(L)'
;MMWALEYDPDLFSLYEDPQSAAEKDEGSKGKPKSIRQCGKFERENLKNAGKNSEAPLPISVFLVASVLKDKSTKLLTEARGLDDVVKILNDVTGNLDAKKACTGALKLHKKYMKKVPKKP
;
A
#
# COMPACT_ATOMS: atom_id res chain seq x y z
N MET A 1 10.33 4.28 8.68
CA MET A 1 10.85 3.58 7.47
C MET A 1 9.76 3.29 6.42
N MET A 2 8.52 2.96 6.78
CA MET A 2 7.40 2.76 5.83
C MET A 2 6.90 4.05 5.16
N TRP A 3 6.86 5.17 5.89
CA TRP A 3 6.37 6.47 5.40
C TRP A 3 7.13 6.98 4.17
N ALA A 4 8.42 6.63 4.05
CA ALA A 4 9.25 7.01 2.91
C ALA A 4 8.93 6.20 1.63
N LEU A 5 8.22 5.08 1.73
CA LEU A 5 7.80 4.29 0.57
C LEU A 5 6.54 4.87 -0.10
N GLU A 6 5.76 5.66 0.63
CA GLU A 6 4.51 6.28 0.17
C GLU A 6 4.62 7.79 0.01
N TYR A 7 5.78 8.36 0.32
CA TYR A 7 6.01 9.79 0.25
C TYR A 7 5.94 10.26 -1.21
N ASP A 8 4.86 10.95 -1.55
CA ASP A 8 4.73 11.72 -2.79
C ASP A 8 4.65 13.20 -2.43
N PRO A 9 5.65 14.03 -2.80
CA PRO A 9 5.61 15.48 -2.54
C PRO A 9 4.44 16.18 -3.23
N ASP A 10 3.87 15.60 -4.29
CA ASP A 10 2.70 16.18 -4.99
C ASP A 10 1.37 15.84 -4.30
N LEU A 11 1.38 14.97 -3.28
CA LEU A 11 0.20 14.60 -2.49
C LEU A 11 -0.36 15.78 -1.71
N PHE A 12 0.49 16.73 -1.30
CA PHE A 12 0.07 17.95 -0.60
C PHE A 12 -0.88 18.80 -1.45
N SER A 13 -0.65 18.85 -2.77
CA SER A 13 -1.46 19.62 -3.73
C SER A 13 -2.91 19.13 -3.86
N LEU A 14 -3.19 17.87 -3.49
CA LEU A 14 -4.54 17.30 -3.50
C LEU A 14 -5.39 17.78 -2.31
N TYR A 15 -4.78 18.24 -1.22
CA TYR A 15 -5.48 18.71 -0.03
C TYR A 15 -5.77 20.22 -0.05
N GLU A 16 -5.01 20.99 -0.84
CA GLU A 16 -5.17 22.46 -0.92
C GLU A 16 -6.28 22.89 -1.89
N ASP A 17 -6.69 22.07 -2.86
CA ASP A 17 -7.55 22.54 -3.95
C ASP A 17 -8.72 21.59 -4.29
N PRO A 18 -9.89 21.74 -3.62
CA PRO A 18 -11.09 20.93 -3.89
C PRO A 18 -11.72 21.22 -5.26
N GLN A 19 -11.32 22.28 -5.96
CA GLN A 19 -11.82 22.60 -7.31
C GLN A 19 -11.09 21.85 -8.42
N SER A 20 -9.90 21.31 -8.14
CA SER A 20 -9.13 20.52 -9.11
C SER A 20 -9.58 19.06 -9.23
N ALA A 21 -10.35 18.55 -8.27
CA ALA A 21 -10.80 17.15 -8.25
C ALA A 21 -11.83 16.82 -9.37
N ALA A 22 -12.53 17.82 -9.91
CA ALA A 22 -13.53 17.64 -10.97
C ALA A 22 -12.98 17.89 -12.39
N GLU A 23 -11.85 18.58 -12.55
CA GLU A 23 -11.30 18.96 -13.87
C GLU A 23 -10.05 18.15 -14.28
N LYS A 24 -9.60 17.21 -13.45
CA LYS A 24 -8.41 16.39 -13.73
C LYS A 24 -8.69 15.12 -14.54
N ASP A 25 -9.91 14.93 -15.06
CA ASP A 25 -10.18 13.83 -16.00
C ASP A 25 -9.65 14.12 -17.42
N GLU A 26 -9.36 15.39 -17.74
CA GLU A 26 -8.84 15.80 -19.05
C GLU A 26 -7.61 16.72 -18.88
N GLY A 27 -6.41 16.15 -18.82
CA GLY A 27 -5.24 16.86 -19.37
C GLY A 27 -4.13 17.33 -18.42
N SER A 28 -4.15 17.04 -17.12
CA SER A 28 -2.95 17.24 -16.29
C SER A 28 -2.10 15.97 -16.24
N LYS A 29 -1.46 15.65 -17.37
CA LYS A 29 -0.19 14.91 -17.32
C LYS A 29 0.83 15.83 -16.65
N GLY A 30 0.82 15.87 -15.32
CA GLY A 30 1.98 16.32 -14.56
C GLY A 30 3.19 15.63 -15.19
N LYS A 31 4.19 16.42 -15.61
CA LYS A 31 5.35 15.92 -16.37
C LYS A 31 5.76 14.58 -15.76
N PRO A 32 5.79 13.48 -16.54
CA PRO A 32 6.17 12.19 -15.98
C PRO A 32 7.51 12.39 -15.29
N LYS A 33 7.54 12.26 -13.95
CA LYS A 33 8.78 12.36 -13.18
C LYS A 33 9.76 11.46 -13.90
N SER A 34 10.86 12.03 -14.35
CA SER A 34 11.93 11.26 -14.97
C SER A 34 12.21 10.09 -14.04
N ILE A 35 12.38 8.88 -14.58
CA ILE A 35 12.69 7.65 -13.81
C ILE A 35 13.88 7.84 -12.84
N ARG A 36 14.67 8.90 -13.05
CA ARG A 36 15.81 9.34 -12.24
C ARG A 36 15.43 10.09 -10.94
N GLN A 37 14.22 10.64 -10.83
CA GLN A 37 13.72 11.34 -9.64
C GLN A 37 12.92 10.45 -8.70
N CYS A 38 12.58 9.23 -9.12
CA CYS A 38 11.80 8.29 -8.31
C CYS A 38 12.70 7.42 -7.43
N GLY A 39 12.29 7.20 -6.18
CA GLY A 39 12.96 6.26 -5.27
C GLY A 39 12.95 4.82 -5.81
N LYS A 40 13.80 3.93 -5.28
CA LYS A 40 13.90 2.52 -5.74
C LYS A 40 12.53 1.82 -5.77
N PHE A 41 11.68 2.11 -4.79
CA PHE A 41 10.33 1.55 -4.67
C PHE A 41 9.35 2.15 -5.69
N GLU A 42 9.27 3.48 -5.76
CA GLU A 42 8.44 4.20 -6.73
C GLU A 42 8.78 3.80 -8.17
N ARG A 43 10.08 3.63 -8.49
CA ARG A 43 10.54 3.13 -9.79
C ARG A 43 10.08 1.69 -10.08
N GLU A 44 10.05 0.82 -9.07
CA GLU A 44 9.52 -0.54 -9.22
C GLU A 44 7.99 -0.51 -9.40
N ASN A 45 7.28 0.39 -8.72
CA ASN A 45 5.85 0.59 -8.92
C ASN A 45 5.53 1.11 -10.32
N LEU A 46 6.21 2.15 -10.80
CA LEU A 46 5.99 2.71 -12.15
C LEU A 46 6.29 1.71 -13.27
N LYS A 47 7.29 0.84 -13.10
CA LYS A 47 7.58 -0.25 -14.05
C LYS A 47 6.49 -1.32 -14.09
N ASN A 48 5.81 -1.55 -12.97
CA ASN A 48 4.75 -2.55 -12.85
C ASN A 48 3.34 -1.97 -13.09
N ALA A 49 3.18 -0.65 -12.95
CA ALA A 49 1.96 0.11 -13.23
C ALA A 49 1.77 0.26 -14.75
N GLY A 50 1.42 -0.82 -15.43
CA GLY A 50 0.94 -0.73 -16.80
C GLY A 50 -0.47 -0.14 -16.82
N LYS A 51 -0.67 0.96 -17.55
CA LYS A 51 -1.93 1.56 -18.06
C LYS A 51 -3.21 1.51 -17.18
N ASN A 52 -3.12 1.28 -15.89
CA ASN A 52 -4.29 1.30 -15.01
C ASN A 52 -4.44 2.70 -14.43
N SER A 53 -5.63 3.27 -14.61
CA SER A 53 -6.01 4.60 -14.11
C SER A 53 -6.19 4.65 -12.59
N GLU A 54 -6.15 3.50 -11.91
CA GLU A 54 -6.29 3.40 -10.47
C GLU A 54 -4.91 3.26 -9.81
N ALA A 55 -4.59 4.18 -8.91
CA ALA A 55 -3.32 4.19 -8.19
C ALA A 55 -3.13 2.88 -7.40
N PRO A 56 -1.92 2.30 -7.37
CA PRO A 56 -1.62 1.15 -6.53
C PRO A 56 -2.04 1.39 -5.08
N LEU A 57 -2.67 0.40 -4.44
CA LEU A 57 -2.99 0.47 -3.00
C LEU A 57 -1.73 0.79 -2.19
N PRO A 58 -1.84 1.61 -1.14
CA PRO A 58 -0.68 2.01 -0.33
C PRO A 58 -0.05 0.80 0.39
N ILE A 59 1.27 0.82 0.58
CA ILE A 59 2.02 -0.27 1.22
C ILE A 59 1.55 -0.52 2.67
N SER A 60 1.00 0.49 3.34
CA SER A 60 0.37 0.42 4.66
C SER A 60 -0.76 -0.61 4.73
N VAL A 61 -1.60 -0.70 3.68
CA VAL A 61 -2.65 -1.73 3.59
C VAL A 61 -2.02 -3.13 3.54
N PHE A 62 -0.93 -3.29 2.78
CA PHE A 62 -0.21 -4.55 2.73
C PHE A 62 0.56 -4.88 4.02
N LEU A 63 0.98 -3.88 4.79
CA LEU A 63 1.55 -4.09 6.12
C LEU A 63 0.50 -4.65 7.07
N VAL A 64 -0.69 -4.04 7.15
CA VAL A 64 -1.80 -4.56 7.95
C VAL A 64 -2.13 -5.99 7.52
N ALA A 65 -2.27 -6.24 6.21
CA ALA A 65 -2.51 -7.58 5.69
C ALA A 65 -1.39 -8.58 6.07
N SER A 66 -0.13 -8.15 6.08
CA SER A 66 0.99 -8.99 6.50
C SER A 66 0.92 -9.36 7.99
N VAL A 67 0.50 -8.43 8.85
CA VAL A 67 0.33 -8.66 10.29
C VAL A 67 -0.82 -9.62 10.55
N LEU A 68 -1.97 -9.37 9.92
CA LEU A 68 -3.15 -10.26 10.01
C LEU A 68 -2.82 -11.67 9.53
N LYS A 69 -2.06 -11.78 8.43
CA LYS A 69 -1.63 -13.07 7.89
C LYS A 69 -0.73 -13.83 8.86
N ASP A 70 0.15 -13.16 9.61
CA ASP A 70 1.03 -13.84 10.57
C ASP A 70 0.26 -14.46 11.74
N LYS A 71 -0.96 -13.98 12.00
CA LYS A 71 -1.87 -14.51 13.04
C LYS A 71 -3.09 -15.22 12.47
N SER A 72 -3.11 -15.51 11.17
CA SER A 72 -4.32 -16.03 10.52
C SER A 72 -4.77 -17.35 11.11
N THR A 73 -3.85 -18.23 11.52
CA THR A 73 -4.20 -19.51 12.16
C THR A 73 -4.95 -19.26 13.47
N LYS A 74 -4.39 -18.48 14.39
CA LYS A 74 -5.03 -18.13 15.65
C LYS A 74 -6.36 -17.40 15.47
N LEU A 75 -6.40 -16.41 14.57
CA LEU A 75 -7.64 -15.68 14.28
C LEU A 75 -8.75 -16.61 13.78
N LEU A 76 -8.42 -17.59 12.92
CA LEU A 76 -9.41 -18.51 12.37
C LEU A 76 -9.84 -19.61 13.35
N THR A 77 -8.98 -20.00 14.30
CA THR A 77 -9.26 -21.13 15.21
C THR A 77 -9.72 -20.71 16.59
N GLU A 78 -9.26 -19.56 17.09
CA GLU A 78 -9.47 -19.11 18.47
C GLU A 78 -10.50 -17.99 18.58
N ALA A 79 -10.66 -17.14 17.56
CA ALA A 79 -11.58 -16.00 17.64
C ALA A 79 -13.04 -16.45 17.45
N ARG A 80 -13.88 -16.23 18.46
CA ARG A 80 -15.33 -16.51 18.41
C ARG A 80 -16.16 -15.23 18.29
N GLY A 81 -15.56 -14.08 18.57
CA GLY A 81 -16.18 -12.77 18.41
C GLY A 81 -15.15 -11.66 18.28
N LEU A 82 -15.63 -10.41 18.19
CA LEU A 82 -14.78 -9.24 18.04
C LEU A 82 -13.80 -9.07 19.21
N ASP A 83 -14.24 -9.37 20.43
CA ASP A 83 -13.39 -9.24 21.63
C ASP A 83 -12.15 -10.14 21.54
N ASP A 84 -12.31 -11.38 21.09
CA ASP A 84 -11.19 -12.29 20.87
C ASP A 84 -10.25 -11.79 19.76
N VAL A 85 -10.80 -11.20 18.69
CA VAL A 85 -10.00 -10.60 17.61
C VAL A 85 -9.14 -9.46 18.16
N VAL A 86 -9.74 -8.55 18.95
CA VAL A 86 -9.04 -7.41 19.56
C VAL A 86 -7.96 -7.92 20.51
N LYS A 87 -8.27 -8.92 21.34
CA LYS A 87 -7.31 -9.55 22.26
C LYS A 87 -6.11 -10.14 21.52
N ILE A 88 -6.35 -10.97 20.49
CA ILE A 88 -5.29 -11.59 19.68
C ILE A 88 -4.41 -10.54 19.02
N LEU A 89 -4.99 -9.46 18.48
CA LEU A 89 -4.25 -8.39 17.81
C LEU A 89 -3.47 -7.50 18.79
N ASN A 90 -4.00 -7.25 19.98
CA ASN A 90 -3.29 -6.51 21.03
C ASN A 90 -2.02 -7.24 21.48
N ASP A 91 -2.06 -8.56 21.61
CA ASP A 91 -0.87 -9.39 21.92
C ASP A 91 0.22 -9.27 20.84
N VAL A 92 -0.14 -8.96 19.59
CA VAL A 92 0.83 -8.75 18.51
C VAL A 92 1.60 -7.45 18.70
N THR A 93 0.91 -6.39 19.12
CA THR A 93 1.50 -5.04 19.22
C THR A 93 2.71 -5.02 20.16
N GLY A 94 2.73 -5.87 21.19
CA GLY A 94 3.86 -6.02 22.12
C GLY A 94 5.02 -6.90 21.63
N ASN A 95 4.86 -7.66 20.54
CA ASN A 95 5.86 -8.64 20.07
C ASN A 95 5.95 -8.71 18.52
N LEU A 96 5.73 -7.58 17.85
CA LEU A 96 5.75 -7.51 16.40
C LEU A 96 7.18 -7.38 15.87
N ASP A 97 7.63 -8.37 15.09
CA ASP A 97 8.85 -8.23 14.29
C ASP A 97 8.59 -7.31 13.08
N ALA A 98 9.00 -6.05 13.21
CA ALA A 98 8.81 -5.02 12.19
C ALA A 98 9.46 -5.39 10.84
N LYS A 99 10.63 -6.06 10.85
CA LYS A 99 11.33 -6.43 9.62
C LYS A 99 10.59 -7.55 8.89
N LYS A 100 10.10 -8.54 9.63
CA LYS A 100 9.28 -9.64 9.09
C LYS A 100 7.97 -9.10 8.51
N ALA A 101 7.29 -8.21 9.23
CA ALA A 101 6.05 -7.59 8.78
C ALA A 101 6.26 -6.77 7.50
N CYS A 102 7.29 -5.92 7.45
CA CYS A 102 7.60 -5.12 6.25
C CYS A 102 7.99 -6.01 5.06
N THR A 103 8.76 -7.08 5.29
CA THR A 103 9.14 -8.02 4.23
C THR A 103 7.92 -8.77 3.68
N GLY A 104 7.00 -9.19 4.55
CA GLY A 104 5.73 -9.80 4.17
C GLY A 104 4.85 -8.84 3.37
N ALA A 105 4.75 -7.58 3.81
CA ALA A 105 4.04 -6.52 3.10
C ALA A 105 4.55 -6.34 1.67
N LEU A 106 5.87 -6.21 1.49
CA LEU A 106 6.48 -6.07 0.17
C LEU A 106 6.21 -7.29 -0.73
N LYS A 107 6.21 -8.50 -0.19
CA LYS A 107 5.87 -9.72 -0.94
C LYS A 107 4.40 -9.71 -1.39
N LEU A 108 3.49 -9.29 -0.52
CA LEU A 108 2.06 -9.18 -0.85
C LEU A 108 1.81 -8.10 -1.91
N HIS A 109 2.41 -6.92 -1.74
CA HIS A 109 2.36 -5.82 -2.69
C HIS A 109 2.84 -6.25 -4.09
N LYS A 110 4.01 -6.91 -4.18
CA LYS A 110 4.55 -7.42 -5.46
C LYS A 110 3.62 -8.47 -6.11
N LYS A 111 2.97 -9.33 -5.31
CA LYS A 111 2.00 -10.30 -5.85
C LYS A 111 0.75 -9.62 -6.37
N TYR A 112 0.26 -8.60 -5.66
CA TYR A 112 -0.90 -7.83 -6.08
C TYR A 112 -0.62 -7.13 -7.41
N MET A 113 0.50 -6.40 -7.52
CA MET A 113 0.93 -5.72 -8.76
C MET A 113 1.08 -6.65 -9.98
N LYS A 114 1.43 -7.93 -9.77
CA LYS A 114 1.52 -8.91 -10.88
C LYS A 114 0.16 -9.48 -11.32
N LYS A 115 -0.83 -9.47 -10.43
CA LYS A 115 -2.17 -10.05 -10.66
C LYS A 115 -3.17 -9.03 -11.18
N VAL A 116 -2.93 -7.73 -11.00
CA VAL A 116 -3.80 -6.71 -11.60
C VAL A 116 -3.73 -6.89 -13.12
N PRO A 117 -4.84 -7.25 -13.79
CA PRO A 117 -4.85 -7.45 -15.23
C PRO A 117 -4.40 -6.15 -15.90
N LYS A 118 -3.44 -6.26 -16.82
CA LYS A 118 -3.16 -5.18 -17.77
C LYS A 118 -4.36 -5.15 -18.70
N LYS A 119 -5.26 -4.17 -18.56
CA LYS A 119 -6.30 -3.99 -19.59
C LYS A 119 -5.60 -3.68 -20.94
N PRO A 120 -6.08 -4.25 -22.06
CA PRO A 120 -5.55 -3.94 -23.40
C PRO A 120 -5.69 -2.46 -23.74
#